data_AF-F4NSS0-F1
#
_entry.id   AF-F4NSS0-F1
#
_cell.length_a   1.000
_cell.length_b   1.000
_cell.length_c   1.000
_cell.angle_alpha   90.00
_cell.angle_beta   90.00
_cell.angle_gamma   90.00
#
_symmetry.space_group_name_H-M   'P 1'
#
loop_
_entity.id
_entity.type
_entity.pdbx_description
1 polymer ?
#
loop_
_entity_poly.entity_id
_entity_poly.type
_entity_poly.pdbx_seq_one_letter_code
_entity_poly.pdbx_strand_id
1 'polypeptide(L)'
;MSSNTGSPVTAEALSAAASASVSPAPTPKKSNKCYLEGCGDRVVKIVGDCRYCTNKFCAKHRLPEAHACSNMEHCRQSSHERLAGKLLKERTVAAKV
;
A
#
# COMPACT_ATOMS: atom_id res chain seq x y z
N MET A 1 -14.83 -36.08 43.07
CA MET A 1 -15.13 -34.66 42.82
C MET A 1 -14.01 -34.13 41.93
N SER A 2 -14.21 -34.18 40.62
CA SER A 2 -13.19 -33.84 39.63
C SER A 2 -13.85 -32.97 38.57
N SER A 3 -13.88 -31.67 38.83
CA SER A 3 -14.42 -30.67 37.92
C SER A 3 -13.26 -30.12 37.09
N ASN A 4 -13.09 -30.65 35.88
CA ASN A 4 -12.23 -30.06 34.85
C ASN A 4 -13.14 -29.49 33.76
N THR A 5 -13.43 -28.19 33.85
CA THR A 5 -14.11 -27.46 32.78
C THR A 5 -13.05 -26.78 31.93
N GLY A 6 -12.73 -27.38 30.80
CA GLY A 6 -11.90 -26.79 29.76
C GLY A 6 -12.53 -25.53 29.20
N SER A 7 -11.72 -24.50 29.01
CA SER A 7 -12.07 -23.26 28.32
C SER A 7 -11.91 -23.42 26.81
N PRO A 8 -12.95 -23.18 26.00
CA PRO A 8 -12.77 -22.80 24.61
C PRO A 8 -13.03 -21.30 24.45
N VAL A 9 -11.96 -20.50 24.40
CA VAL A 9 -12.06 -19.12 23.88
C VAL A 9 -12.11 -19.21 22.36
N THR A 10 -13.32 -19.41 21.83
CA THR A 10 -13.62 -19.34 20.40
C THR A 10 -13.59 -17.90 19.91
N ALA A 11 -12.80 -17.68 18.86
CA ALA A 11 -13.09 -16.83 17.71
C ALA A 11 -13.56 -15.39 17.98
N GLU A 12 -12.59 -14.48 18.05
CA GLU A 12 -12.81 -13.05 17.91
C GLU A 12 -13.00 -12.73 16.41
N ALA A 13 -14.26 -12.70 15.99
CA ALA A 13 -14.67 -12.23 14.67
C ALA A 13 -15.03 -10.74 14.76
N LEU A 14 -14.17 -9.88 14.21
CA LEU A 14 -14.38 -8.43 14.19
C LEU A 14 -14.37 -7.89 12.75
N SER A 15 -15.58 -7.56 12.30
CA SER A 15 -15.92 -6.39 11.49
C SER A 15 -15.35 -6.26 10.07
N ALA A 16 -16.04 -6.88 9.12
CA ALA A 16 -16.09 -6.42 7.73
C ALA A 16 -17.20 -5.37 7.59
N ALA A 17 -16.88 -4.10 7.85
CA ALA A 17 -17.75 -2.99 7.51
C ALA A 17 -17.69 -2.74 5.99
N ALA A 18 -18.79 -3.06 5.32
CA ALA A 18 -19.06 -2.67 3.95
C ALA A 18 -18.99 -1.14 3.80
N SER A 19 -18.16 -0.66 2.87
CA SER A 19 -18.22 0.72 2.40
C SER A 19 -18.80 0.73 1.00
N ALA A 20 -20.04 1.21 0.93
CA ALA A 20 -20.78 1.42 -0.29
C ALA A 20 -20.19 2.58 -1.13
N SER A 21 -20.04 2.30 -2.42
CA SER A 21 -20.36 3.15 -3.58
C SER A 21 -20.37 4.67 -3.42
N VAL A 22 -19.36 5.33 -4.00
CA VAL A 22 -19.52 6.65 -4.63
C VAL A 22 -18.83 6.69 -5.99
N SER A 23 -19.63 6.86 -7.04
CA SER A 23 -19.29 7.41 -8.36
C SER A 23 -20.62 7.85 -8.99
N PRO A 24 -20.71 8.86 -9.88
CA PRO A 24 -19.64 9.40 -10.74
C PRO A 24 -19.59 10.95 -10.83
N ALA A 25 -18.44 11.53 -11.19
CA ALA A 25 -18.34 12.96 -11.55
C ALA A 25 -17.46 13.17 -12.81
N PRO A 26 -17.80 14.15 -13.66
CA PRO A 26 -17.43 14.22 -15.08
C PRO A 26 -15.94 14.47 -15.32
N THR A 27 -15.42 13.77 -16.32
CA THR A 27 -14.01 13.73 -16.69
C THR A 27 -13.54 15.04 -17.33
N PRO A 28 -12.58 15.78 -16.74
CA PRO A 28 -11.84 16.80 -17.48
C PRO A 28 -11.01 16.10 -18.58
N LYS A 29 -10.92 16.73 -19.75
CA LYS A 29 -10.14 16.23 -20.91
C LYS A 29 -8.74 15.82 -20.45
N LYS A 30 -8.50 14.51 -20.42
CA LYS A 30 -7.34 13.90 -19.75
C LYS A 30 -6.08 14.28 -20.51
N SER A 31 -5.31 15.19 -19.93
CA SER A 31 -4.00 15.54 -20.44
C SER A 31 -3.07 14.33 -20.26
N ASN A 32 -2.51 13.80 -21.35
CA ASN A 32 -1.61 12.65 -21.32
C ASN A 32 -0.18 13.05 -20.86
N LYS A 33 -0.09 13.95 -19.90
CA LYS A 33 1.15 14.57 -19.42
C LYS A 33 1.42 14.15 -17.99
N CYS A 34 2.70 14.02 -17.65
CA CYS A 34 3.13 13.72 -16.29
C CYS A 34 2.53 14.73 -15.31
N TYR A 35 2.01 14.26 -14.18
CA TYR A 35 1.47 15.15 -13.13
C TYR A 35 2.56 15.87 -12.32
N LEU A 36 3.84 15.58 -12.57
CA LEU A 36 4.94 16.20 -11.84
C LEU A 36 5.19 17.61 -12.39
N GLU A 37 5.20 18.61 -11.50
CA GLU A 37 5.54 19.99 -11.81
C GLU A 37 6.96 20.05 -12.44
N GLY A 38 7.06 20.65 -13.63
CA GLY A 38 8.32 20.72 -14.37
C GLY A 38 8.61 19.52 -15.28
N CYS A 39 7.76 18.49 -15.32
CA CYS A 39 7.89 17.37 -16.26
C CYS A 39 6.90 17.48 -17.43
N GLY A 40 7.43 17.69 -18.64
CA GLY A 40 6.64 17.72 -19.89
C GLY A 40 6.46 16.36 -20.58
N ASP A 41 6.96 15.27 -19.98
CA ASP A 41 6.95 13.94 -20.60
C ASP A 41 5.54 13.36 -20.67
N ARG A 42 5.31 12.49 -21.67
CA ARG A 42 4.02 11.80 -21.85
C ARG A 42 3.83 10.71 -20.80
N VAL A 43 2.59 10.55 -20.35
CA VAL A 43 2.18 9.45 -19.48
C VAL A 43 2.29 8.13 -20.24
N VAL A 44 2.88 7.12 -19.60
CA VAL A 44 2.99 5.79 -20.18
C VAL A 44 1.83 4.92 -19.68
N LYS A 45 0.97 4.46 -20.60
CA LYS A 45 -0.22 3.66 -20.28
C LYS A 45 0.09 2.33 -19.58
N ILE A 46 1.28 1.76 -19.80
CA ILE A 46 1.69 0.47 -19.22
C ILE A 46 1.92 0.54 -17.70
N VAL A 47 2.37 1.69 -17.20
CA VAL A 47 2.66 1.89 -15.78
C VAL A 47 1.38 2.05 -14.98
N GLY A 48 0.39 2.72 -15.57
CA GLY A 48 -0.88 3.03 -14.93
C GLY A 48 -0.78 4.24 -13.98
N ASP A 49 -1.59 4.18 -12.92
CA ASP A 49 -1.75 5.23 -11.92
C ASP A 49 -0.93 4.89 -10.66
N CYS A 50 -0.37 5.90 -9.99
CA CYS A 50 0.32 5.69 -8.72
C CYS A 50 -0.65 5.13 -7.67
N ARG A 51 -0.26 4.05 -6.97
CA ARG A 51 -1.12 3.37 -5.99
C ARG A 51 -1.55 4.27 -4.82
N TYR A 52 -0.75 5.29 -4.50
CA TYR A 52 -0.96 6.11 -3.31
C TYR A 52 -1.68 7.42 -3.60
N CYS A 53 -1.36 8.10 -4.69
CA CYS A 53 -1.93 9.41 -5.04
C CYS A 53 -2.82 9.37 -6.29
N THR A 54 -3.02 8.19 -6.90
CA THR A 54 -3.89 7.92 -8.07
C THR A 54 -3.63 8.80 -9.30
N ASN A 55 -2.48 9.46 -9.34
CA ASN A 55 -2.03 10.32 -10.44
C ASN A 55 -1.21 9.54 -11.49
N LYS A 56 -1.17 10.10 -12.70
CA LYS A 56 -0.48 9.53 -13.88
C LYS A 56 0.90 10.15 -14.06
N PHE A 57 1.89 9.31 -14.35
CA PHE A 57 3.29 9.74 -14.49
C PHE A 57 3.96 9.15 -15.75
N CYS A 58 5.07 9.75 -16.16
CA CYS A 58 5.93 9.22 -17.22
C CYS A 58 6.78 8.05 -16.71
N ALA A 59 7.52 7.37 -17.60
CA ALA A 59 8.37 6.23 -17.22
C ALA A 59 9.42 6.56 -16.14
N LYS A 60 9.91 7.81 -16.13
CA LYS A 60 10.92 8.30 -15.18
C LYS A 60 10.32 8.57 -13.80
N HIS A 61 9.09 9.07 -13.74
CA HIS A 61 8.43 9.52 -12.50
C HIS A 61 7.43 8.51 -11.93
N ARG A 62 7.45 7.25 -12.38
CA ARG A 62 6.51 6.22 -11.92
C ARG A 62 6.69 5.81 -10.45
N LEU A 63 7.90 5.97 -9.89
CA LEU A 63 8.17 5.64 -8.50
C LEU A 63 7.67 6.77 -7.59
N PRO A 64 7.12 6.45 -6.39
CA PRO A 64 6.72 7.46 -5.39
C PRO A 64 7.83 8.45 -5.02
N GLU A 65 9.08 8.00 -5.01
CA GLU A 65 10.26 8.82 -4.73
C GLU A 65 10.56 9.83 -5.85
N ALA A 66 10.31 9.44 -7.10
CA ALA A 66 10.66 10.24 -8.26
C ALA A 66 9.67 11.39 -8.53
N HIS A 67 8.43 11.28 -8.06
CA HIS A 67 7.42 12.35 -8.18
C HIS A 67 7.05 13.00 -6.85
N ALA A 68 7.82 12.73 -5.78
CA ALA A 68 7.55 13.25 -4.43
C ALA A 68 6.08 13.07 -4.01
N CYS A 69 5.63 11.81 -3.95
CA CYS A 69 4.23 11.48 -3.67
C CYS A 69 3.71 12.16 -2.39
N SER A 70 2.47 12.66 -2.40
CA SER A 70 1.83 13.25 -1.21
C SER A 70 1.79 12.28 -0.02
N ASN A 71 1.50 11.02 -0.31
CA ASN A 71 1.40 9.93 0.68
C ASN A 71 2.73 9.19 0.90
N MET A 72 3.86 9.91 0.92
CA MET A 72 5.20 9.33 1.10
C MET A 72 5.38 8.63 2.46
N GLU A 73 4.77 9.16 3.53
CA GLU A 73 4.85 8.55 4.87
C GLU A 73 4.20 7.16 4.88
N HIS A 74 2.99 7.05 4.33
CA HIS A 74 2.29 5.77 4.22
C HIS A 74 3.04 4.77 3.33
N CYS A 75 3.63 5.24 2.22
CA CYS A 75 4.47 4.42 1.35
C CYS A 75 5.67 3.84 2.10
N ARG A 76 6.39 4.69 2.85
CA ARG A 76 7.55 4.28 3.65
C ARG A 76 7.14 3.33 4.77
N GLN A 77 6.12 3.67 5.54
CA GLN A 77 5.65 2.85 6.65
C GLN A 77 5.26 1.44 6.19
N SER A 78 4.47 1.33 5.11
CA SER A 78 4.07 0.03 4.56
C SER A 78 5.27 -0.80 4.08
N SER A 79 6.27 -0.15 3.47
CA SER A 79 7.50 -0.82 3.07
C SER A 79 8.31 -1.30 4.28
N HIS A 80 8.43 -0.47 5.32
CA HIS A 80 9.17 -0.77 6.54
C HIS A 80 8.51 -1.92 7.30
N GLU A 81 7.19 -1.91 7.46
CA GLU A 81 6.47 -2.99 8.13
C GLU A 81 6.67 -4.33 7.42
N ARG A 82 6.57 -4.34 6.08
CA ARG A 82 6.81 -5.54 5.29
C ARG A 82 8.25 -6.03 5.41
N LEU A 83 9.23 -5.13 5.39
CA LEU A 83 10.64 -5.47 5.54
C LEU A 83 10.94 -5.95 6.96
N ALA A 84 10.40 -5.31 7.98
CA ALA A 84 10.56 -5.69 9.38
C ALA A 84 9.99 -7.10 9.63
N GLY A 85 8.80 -7.39 9.10
CA GLY A 85 8.22 -8.74 9.20
C GLY A 85 9.08 -9.81 8.53
N LYS A 86 9.63 -9.51 7.35
CA LYS A 86 10.57 -10.42 6.66
C LYS A 86 11.86 -10.62 7.45
N LEU A 87 12.44 -9.54 7.97
CA LEU A 87 13.65 -9.59 8.79
C LEU A 87 13.44 -10.51 9.99
N LEU A 88 12.36 -10.31 10.75
CA LEU A 88 12.06 -11.13 11.92
C LEU A 88 11.82 -12.60 11.57
N LYS A 89 11.18 -12.87 10.42
CA LYS A 89 10.90 -14.22 9.93
C LYS A 89 12.15 -14.97 9.47
N GLU A 90 13.08 -14.26 8.83
CA GLU A 90 14.30 -14.82 8.24
C GLU A 90 15.50 -14.74 9.19
N ARG A 91 15.31 -14.23 10.42
CA ARG A 91 16.39 -14.14 11.41
C ARG A 91 16.93 -15.54 11.73
N THR A 92 18.23 -15.73 11.52
CA THR A 92 18.90 -16.96 11.95
C THR A 92 19.29 -16.84 13.43
N VAL A 93 19.06 -17.90 14.20
CA VAL A 93 19.57 -18.02 15.57
C VAL A 93 20.93 -18.71 15.53
N ALA A 94 21.93 -18.13 16.19
CA ALA A 94 23.24 -18.75 16.29
C ALA A 94 23.11 -20.09 17.02
N ALA A 95 23.66 -21.16 16.42
CA ALA A 95 23.73 -22.45 17.06
C ALA A 95 24.52 -22.32 18.37
N LYS A 96 23.94 -22.79 19.47
CA LYS A 96 24.62 -22.81 20.76
C LYS A 96 25.68 -23.92 20.73
N VAL A 97 26.95 -23.52 20.79
CA VAL A 97 28.07 -24.40 21.12
C VAL A 97 28.16 -24.61 22.62
#